data_AF-A0A024TLS8-F1
#
_entry.id   AF-A0A024TLS8-F1
#
_cell.length_a   1.000
_cell.length_b   1.000
_cell.length_c   1.000
_cell.angle_alpha   90.00
_cell.angle_beta   90.00
_cell.angle_gamma   90.00
#
_symmetry.space_group_name_H-M   'P 1'
#
loop_
_entity.id
_entity.type
_entity.pdbx_description
1 polymer ?
#
loop_
_entity_poly.entity_id
_entity_poly.type
_entity_poly.pdbx_seq_one_letter_code
_entity_poly.pdbx_strand_id
1 'polypeptide(L)'
;MKFIFALTVVAGAASATLNDTSVSRQLQEAPPSICLLTSYLRGVGTVPKSCARGQERIGAFCYEYCPSGMSRKAFDCHSNCPKANKGYVFEDIGVFCRLKEYDRGAGYPWKFGDAFDDSGMFKRCEAANGGSDKCEKNGLVVYPKCKEGYTAFGCCICRPNPPDCEKLGLGGNVDLSCAKKVIIGKPDLGTCEPDEDLYLGLCYKKCKAGFSAQGLACEANIPSGWVKCDKGAAKTSAMCADIEDNLIDFTAKGPTCDRVVTDEVVPVDPRSLDT
;
A
#
# COMPACT_ATOMS: atom_id res chain seq x y z
N MET A 1 116.67 -23.80 37.20
CA MET A 1 116.63 -23.18 35.85
C MET A 1 115.26 -22.56 35.66
N LYS A 2 115.22 -21.27 35.32
CA LYS A 2 114.01 -20.49 35.00
C LYS A 2 113.32 -21.09 33.78
N PHE A 3 112.01 -21.30 33.84
CA PHE A 3 111.13 -21.17 32.68
C PHE A 3 109.81 -20.54 33.15
N ILE A 4 109.63 -19.29 32.74
CA ILE A 4 108.39 -18.52 32.83
C ILE A 4 107.56 -18.93 31.62
N PHE A 5 106.34 -19.42 31.83
CA PHE A 5 105.33 -19.52 30.77
C PHE A 5 104.07 -18.78 31.21
N ALA A 6 103.60 -17.93 30.30
CA ALA A 6 102.65 -16.86 30.49
C ALA A 6 101.22 -17.36 30.74
N LEU A 7 100.50 -16.67 31.63
CA LEU A 7 99.04 -16.72 31.71
C LEU A 7 98.46 -15.93 30.52
N THR A 8 97.81 -16.62 29.59
CA THR A 8 96.90 -16.02 28.62
C THR A 8 95.47 -16.37 29.01
N VAL A 9 94.75 -15.40 29.58
CA VAL A 9 93.30 -15.47 29.76
C VAL A 9 92.67 -15.01 28.44
N VAL A 10 92.08 -15.94 27.68
CA VAL A 10 91.20 -15.59 26.56
C VAL A 10 89.78 -15.45 27.12
N ALA A 11 89.33 -14.21 27.27
CA ALA A 11 87.92 -13.91 27.52
C ALA A 11 87.12 -14.21 26.25
N GLY A 12 86.35 -15.30 26.26
CA GLY A 12 85.37 -15.58 25.21
C GLY A 12 84.18 -14.63 25.35
N ALA A 13 84.09 -13.64 24.47
CA ALA A 13 82.87 -12.88 24.27
C ALA A 13 81.85 -13.77 23.55
N ALA A 14 80.88 -14.31 24.29
CA ALA A 14 79.68 -14.88 23.69
C ALA A 14 78.72 -13.74 23.34
N SER A 15 78.79 -13.26 22.10
CA SER A 15 77.75 -12.38 21.55
C SER A 15 76.47 -13.20 21.36
N ALA A 16 75.56 -13.14 22.32
CA ALA A 16 74.19 -13.56 22.11
C ALA A 16 73.47 -12.46 21.33
N THR A 17 73.28 -12.67 20.04
CA THR A 17 72.35 -11.88 19.23
C THR A 17 70.94 -12.14 19.77
N LEU A 18 70.34 -11.14 20.43
CA LEU A 18 68.91 -11.16 20.73
C LEU A 18 68.17 -11.07 19.39
N ASN A 19 67.49 -12.15 19.04
CA ASN A 19 66.67 -12.25 17.85
C ASN A 19 65.37 -11.46 18.10
N ASP A 20 65.17 -10.36 17.40
CA ASP A 20 63.98 -9.47 17.43
C ASP A 20 62.71 -10.14 16.86
N THR A 21 62.51 -11.42 17.14
CA THR A 21 61.41 -12.24 16.58
C THR A 21 60.54 -12.90 17.65
N SER A 22 60.82 -12.70 18.95
CA SER A 22 60.04 -13.30 20.04
C SER A 22 59.01 -12.38 20.72
N VAL A 23 59.03 -11.06 20.46
CA VAL A 23 58.06 -10.12 21.07
C VAL A 23 56.73 -10.05 20.30
N SER A 24 56.68 -10.51 19.04
CA SER A 24 55.47 -10.37 18.21
C SER A 24 54.54 -11.58 18.18
N ARG A 25 54.75 -12.62 19.01
CA ARG A 25 53.98 -13.90 18.88
C ARG A 25 53.01 -14.24 20.01
N GLN A 26 52.72 -13.34 20.95
CA GLN A 26 51.60 -13.49 21.89
C GLN A 26 50.92 -12.16 22.23
N LEU A 27 50.17 -11.61 21.28
CA LEU A 27 48.87 -11.01 21.61
C LEU A 27 47.85 -11.82 20.82
N GLN A 28 47.36 -12.90 21.42
CA GLN A 28 46.02 -13.35 21.11
C GLN A 28 45.13 -12.26 21.73
N GLU A 29 44.67 -11.31 20.91
CA GLU A 29 43.82 -10.21 21.39
C GLU A 29 42.68 -10.83 22.20
N ALA A 30 42.61 -10.49 23.48
CA ALA A 30 41.50 -10.90 24.32
C ALA A 30 40.19 -10.50 23.63
N PRO A 31 39.14 -11.32 23.67
CA PRO A 31 37.88 -11.00 23.00
C PRO A 31 37.41 -9.62 23.47
N PRO A 32 36.97 -8.75 22.55
CA PRO A 32 36.69 -7.37 22.88
C PRO A 32 35.66 -7.30 24.02
N SER A 33 35.87 -6.34 24.91
CA SER A 33 35.02 -6.13 26.08
C SER A 33 34.16 -4.87 25.97
N ILE A 34 34.46 -4.03 24.97
CA ILE A 34 33.71 -2.86 24.54
C ILE A 34 33.68 -2.78 23.00
N CYS A 35 32.69 -2.11 22.43
CA CYS A 35 32.55 -1.88 21.00
C CYS A 35 31.94 -0.50 20.73
N LEU A 36 32.26 0.09 19.58
CA LEU A 36 31.69 1.37 19.15
C LEU A 36 30.38 1.16 18.39
N LEU A 37 29.40 1.99 18.73
CA LEU A 37 28.12 2.01 18.08
C LEU A 37 28.23 2.80 16.77
N THR A 38 28.06 2.13 15.65
CA THR A 38 28.09 2.74 14.33
C THR A 38 26.68 2.88 13.77
N SER A 39 26.50 3.85 12.87
CA SER A 39 25.25 3.98 12.13
C SER A 39 25.49 4.48 10.71
N TYR A 40 24.53 4.23 9.84
CA TYR A 40 24.51 4.78 8.49
C TYR A 40 23.08 5.10 8.06
N LEU A 41 22.93 6.03 7.11
CA LEU A 41 21.62 6.45 6.61
C LEU A 41 21.12 5.53 5.49
N ARG A 42 19.80 5.34 5.42
CA ARG A 42 19.10 4.50 4.43
C ARG A 42 18.74 5.25 3.14
N GLY A 43 19.14 6.51 3.02
CA GLY A 43 18.82 7.38 1.88
C GLY A 43 17.43 8.04 1.98
N VAL A 44 16.91 8.51 0.85
CA VAL A 44 15.64 9.27 0.77
C VAL A 44 14.39 8.39 0.69
N GLY A 45 14.55 7.09 0.40
CA GLY A 45 13.46 6.14 0.21
C GLY A 45 12.79 6.27 -1.16
N THR A 46 11.87 5.36 -1.46
CA THR A 46 11.11 5.36 -2.72
C THR A 46 9.62 5.15 -2.48
N VAL A 47 8.77 5.69 -3.34
CA VAL A 47 7.32 5.47 -3.24
C VAL A 47 7.00 4.00 -3.54
N PRO A 48 6.22 3.31 -2.68
CA PRO A 48 5.78 1.96 -2.96
C PRO A 48 5.15 1.84 -4.35
N LYS A 49 5.58 0.86 -5.14
CA LYS A 49 5.11 0.68 -6.52
C LYS A 49 4.02 -0.37 -6.65
N SER A 50 3.88 -1.21 -5.64
CA SER A 50 3.02 -2.39 -5.61
C SER A 50 1.93 -2.25 -4.55
N CYS A 51 0.82 -2.96 -4.74
CA CYS A 51 -0.27 -3.03 -3.76
C CYS A 51 -0.42 -4.44 -3.22
N ALA A 52 -1.09 -4.58 -2.07
CA ALA A 52 -1.39 -5.89 -1.52
C ALA A 52 -2.34 -6.66 -2.45
N ARG A 53 -2.39 -7.98 -2.26
CA ARG A 53 -3.31 -8.83 -3.02
C ARG A 53 -4.75 -8.39 -2.80
N GLY A 54 -5.51 -8.24 -3.88
CA GLY A 54 -6.91 -7.78 -3.82
C GLY A 54 -7.07 -6.26 -3.87
N GLN A 55 -5.99 -5.53 -4.14
CA GLN A 55 -6.01 -4.08 -4.31
C GLN A 55 -5.56 -3.66 -5.70
N GLU A 56 -6.06 -2.50 -6.14
CA GLU A 56 -5.57 -1.77 -7.29
C GLU A 56 -4.92 -0.46 -6.88
N ARG A 57 -3.96 -0.02 -7.69
CA ARG A 57 -3.26 1.25 -7.47
C ARG A 57 -3.99 2.38 -8.17
N ILE A 58 -4.32 3.43 -7.41
CA ILE A 58 -4.87 4.68 -7.95
C ILE A 58 -4.00 5.83 -7.42
N GLY A 59 -3.20 6.42 -8.32
CA GLY A 59 -2.20 7.42 -7.95
C GLY A 59 -1.10 6.85 -7.08
N ALA A 60 -0.92 7.42 -5.89
CA ALA A 60 0.09 7.03 -4.89
C ALA A 60 -0.43 6.01 -3.85
N PHE A 61 -1.73 5.68 -3.88
CA PHE A 61 -2.37 4.82 -2.90
C PHE A 61 -2.92 3.54 -3.52
N CYS A 62 -3.15 2.57 -2.67
CA CYS A 62 -3.78 1.30 -2.99
C CYS A 62 -5.21 1.30 -2.46
N TYR A 63 -6.14 0.75 -3.23
CA TYR A 63 -7.55 0.64 -2.88
C TYR A 63 -8.00 -0.78 -3.11
N GLU A 64 -8.81 -1.33 -2.20
CA GLU A 64 -9.44 -2.64 -2.42
C GLU A 64 -10.25 -2.65 -3.71
N TYR A 65 -10.17 -3.72 -4.51
CA TYR A 65 -11.01 -3.88 -5.70
C TYR A 65 -12.49 -3.73 -5.36
N CYS A 66 -13.25 -3.13 -6.27
CA CYS A 66 -14.69 -3.02 -6.07
C CYS A 66 -15.34 -4.41 -6.00
N PRO A 67 -16.25 -4.63 -5.04
CA PRO A 67 -17.02 -5.87 -4.97
C PRO A 67 -17.79 -6.14 -6.25
N SER A 68 -18.15 -7.41 -6.46
CA SER A 68 -19.00 -7.82 -7.59
C SER A 68 -20.29 -6.99 -7.64
N GLY A 69 -20.67 -6.56 -8.84
CA GLY A 69 -21.83 -5.70 -9.05
C GLY A 69 -21.59 -4.21 -8.81
N MET A 70 -20.37 -3.79 -8.49
CA MET A 70 -19.97 -2.39 -8.39
C MET A 70 -18.89 -2.03 -9.40
N SER A 71 -18.66 -0.75 -9.63
CA SER A 71 -17.57 -0.25 -10.47
C SER A 71 -16.97 1.00 -9.87
N ARG A 72 -15.64 1.14 -10.06
CA ARG A 72 -14.87 2.27 -9.56
C ARG A 72 -15.33 3.56 -10.24
N LYS A 73 -15.64 4.58 -9.45
CA LYS A 73 -15.87 5.96 -9.87
C LYS A 73 -14.97 6.84 -9.02
N ALA A 74 -13.93 7.41 -9.64
CA ALA A 74 -12.81 8.02 -8.93
C ALA A 74 -12.18 7.03 -7.91
N PHE A 75 -12.36 7.26 -6.61
CA PHE A 75 -11.81 6.41 -5.55
C PHE A 75 -12.85 5.44 -4.97
N ASP A 76 -14.13 5.71 -5.19
CA ASP A 76 -15.23 5.00 -4.56
C ASP A 76 -15.77 3.89 -5.46
N CYS A 77 -16.40 2.89 -4.84
CA CYS A 77 -17.11 1.83 -5.54
C CYS A 77 -18.61 2.11 -5.54
N HIS A 78 -19.17 2.25 -6.74
CA HIS A 78 -20.59 2.54 -6.94
C HIS A 78 -21.30 1.31 -7.50
N SER A 79 -22.50 0.99 -6.99
CA SER A 79 -23.32 -0.07 -7.57
C SER A 79 -23.60 0.16 -9.05
N ASN A 80 -23.53 -0.89 -9.84
CA ASN A 80 -23.91 -0.87 -11.24
C ASN A 80 -25.43 -0.80 -11.38
N CYS A 81 -25.91 -0.03 -12.36
CA CYS A 81 -27.34 0.00 -12.65
C CYS A 81 -27.80 -1.34 -13.26
N PRO A 82 -28.98 -1.86 -12.86
CA PRO A 82 -29.54 -3.06 -13.46
C PRO A 82 -29.72 -2.89 -14.97
N LYS A 83 -29.18 -3.81 -15.77
CA LYS A 83 -29.26 -3.74 -17.24
C LYS A 83 -30.68 -3.90 -17.77
N ALA A 84 -31.52 -4.67 -17.07
CA ALA A 84 -32.95 -4.80 -17.36
C ALA A 84 -33.69 -5.36 -16.14
N ASN A 85 -34.88 -4.85 -15.86
CA ASN A 85 -35.85 -5.45 -14.95
C ASN A 85 -37.22 -5.40 -15.62
N LYS A 86 -37.85 -6.55 -15.90
CA LYS A 86 -39.20 -6.63 -16.49
C LYS A 86 -39.43 -5.70 -17.71
N GLY A 87 -38.44 -5.59 -18.60
CA GLY A 87 -38.51 -4.74 -19.80
C GLY A 87 -38.23 -3.25 -19.57
N TYR A 88 -37.95 -2.83 -18.33
CA TYR A 88 -37.49 -1.48 -18.01
C TYR A 88 -35.97 -1.38 -18.08
N VAL A 89 -35.49 -0.27 -18.66
CA VAL A 89 -34.07 0.05 -18.79
C VAL A 89 -33.74 1.16 -17.79
N PHE A 90 -32.73 0.92 -16.96
CA PHE A 90 -32.17 1.95 -16.08
C PHE A 90 -31.07 2.70 -16.80
N GLU A 91 -31.16 4.03 -16.77
CA GLU A 91 -30.10 4.93 -17.19
C GLU A 91 -29.22 5.28 -16.00
N ASP A 92 -27.91 5.22 -16.20
CA ASP A 92 -26.93 5.65 -15.22
C ASP A 92 -26.74 7.16 -15.32
N ILE A 93 -27.29 7.90 -14.36
CA ILE A 93 -27.20 9.37 -14.28
C ILE A 93 -26.28 9.81 -13.13
N GLY A 94 -25.22 9.03 -12.87
CA GLY A 94 -24.21 9.34 -11.86
C GLY A 94 -24.44 8.55 -10.56
N VAL A 95 -24.85 9.23 -9.50
CA VAL A 95 -25.15 8.58 -8.20
C VAL A 95 -26.53 7.93 -8.16
N PHE A 96 -27.30 8.03 -9.24
CA PHE A 96 -28.61 7.40 -9.38
C PHE A 96 -28.68 6.51 -10.63
N CYS A 97 -29.53 5.48 -10.54
CA CYS A 97 -30.04 4.69 -11.66
C CYS A 97 -31.49 5.09 -11.90
N ARG A 98 -31.81 5.72 -13.03
CA ARG A 98 -33.14 6.25 -13.33
C ARG A 98 -33.89 5.38 -14.32
N LEU A 99 -35.14 5.03 -14.03
CA LEU A 99 -36.02 4.45 -15.04
C LEU A 99 -36.39 5.47 -16.10
N LYS A 100 -36.26 5.07 -17.36
CA LYS A 100 -36.55 5.93 -18.50
C LYS A 100 -38.06 6.12 -18.71
N GLU A 101 -38.44 7.36 -18.92
CA GLU A 101 -39.76 7.76 -19.41
C GLU A 101 -39.70 7.95 -20.93
N TYR A 102 -40.86 7.96 -21.59
CA TYR A 102 -40.92 8.33 -23.00
C TYR A 102 -42.11 9.23 -23.30
N ASP A 103 -41.94 10.07 -24.31
CA ASP A 103 -42.96 11.00 -24.78
C ASP A 103 -43.88 10.35 -25.82
N ARG A 104 -45.16 10.74 -25.80
CA ARG A 104 -46.23 10.27 -26.68
C ARG A 104 -46.45 11.15 -27.91
N GLY A 105 -45.60 12.16 -28.09
CA GLY A 105 -45.70 13.20 -29.10
C GLY A 105 -46.64 14.33 -28.69
N ALA A 106 -46.83 15.28 -29.61
CA ALA A 106 -47.74 16.41 -29.44
C ALA A 106 -49.23 16.01 -29.37
N GLY A 107 -49.56 14.76 -29.71
CA GLY A 107 -50.92 14.25 -29.78
C GLY A 107 -51.68 14.70 -31.03
N TYR A 108 -52.98 14.45 -31.03
CA TYR A 108 -53.90 14.69 -32.14
C TYR A 108 -54.98 15.68 -31.66
N PRO A 109 -54.71 17.00 -31.69
CA PRO A 109 -55.69 18.02 -31.32
C PRO A 109 -56.80 18.09 -32.36
N TRP A 110 -57.93 18.70 -31.99
CA TRP A 110 -58.97 19.07 -32.96
C TRP A 110 -58.38 19.98 -34.04
N LYS A 111 -58.79 19.79 -35.30
CA LYS A 111 -58.36 20.66 -36.41
C LYS A 111 -59.51 21.03 -37.32
N PHE A 112 -59.33 22.11 -38.09
CA PHE A 112 -60.32 22.55 -39.07
C PHE A 112 -60.68 21.41 -40.04
N GLY A 113 -61.99 21.14 -40.15
CA GLY A 113 -62.53 20.00 -40.90
C GLY A 113 -62.91 18.79 -40.04
N ASP A 114 -62.60 18.78 -38.74
CA ASP A 114 -63.16 17.80 -37.81
C ASP A 114 -64.61 18.19 -37.43
N ALA A 115 -65.42 17.18 -37.08
CA ALA A 115 -66.71 17.40 -36.44
C ALA A 115 -66.51 18.10 -35.08
N PHE A 116 -67.57 18.71 -34.53
CA PHE A 116 -67.54 19.34 -33.20
C PHE A 116 -67.55 18.30 -32.05
N ASP A 117 -66.79 17.22 -32.20
CA ASP A 117 -66.58 16.15 -31.25
C ASP A 117 -65.15 15.59 -31.39
N ASP A 118 -64.82 14.55 -30.62
CA ASP A 118 -63.46 13.99 -30.58
C ASP A 118 -63.19 12.94 -31.69
N SER A 119 -64.18 12.59 -32.51
CA SER A 119 -64.09 11.46 -33.44
C SER A 119 -62.97 11.64 -34.47
N GLY A 120 -62.79 12.86 -34.99
CA GLY A 120 -61.75 13.19 -35.94
C GLY A 120 -60.34 13.04 -35.36
N MET A 121 -60.18 13.35 -34.07
CA MET A 121 -58.93 13.22 -33.33
C MET A 121 -58.59 11.74 -33.09
N PHE A 122 -59.55 10.95 -32.58
CA PHE A 122 -59.39 9.50 -32.37
C PHE A 122 -59.09 8.78 -33.68
N LYS A 123 -59.85 9.07 -34.75
CA LYS A 123 -59.62 8.44 -36.06
C LYS A 123 -58.20 8.63 -36.58
N ARG A 124 -57.63 9.84 -36.44
CA ARG A 124 -56.24 10.09 -36.84
C ARG A 124 -55.25 9.36 -35.94
N CYS A 125 -55.49 9.37 -34.64
CA CYS A 125 -54.62 8.70 -33.68
C CYS A 125 -54.59 7.18 -33.92
N GLU A 126 -55.76 6.55 -34.01
CA GLU A 126 -55.91 5.10 -34.19
C GLU A 126 -55.34 4.63 -35.53
N ALA A 127 -55.53 5.43 -36.60
CA ALA A 127 -54.92 5.15 -37.90
C ALA A 127 -53.39 5.15 -37.86
N ALA A 128 -52.79 6.00 -37.02
CA ALA A 128 -51.34 6.09 -36.87
C ALA A 128 -50.75 5.12 -35.84
N ASN A 129 -51.56 4.58 -34.91
CA ASN A 129 -51.09 3.84 -33.73
C ASN A 129 -51.62 2.40 -33.64
N GLY A 130 -52.01 1.80 -34.76
CA GLY A 130 -52.26 0.36 -34.82
C GLY A 130 -53.69 -0.07 -34.50
N GLY A 131 -54.67 0.80 -34.74
CA GLY A 131 -56.09 0.43 -34.75
C GLY A 131 -56.91 0.98 -33.59
N SER A 132 -58.15 0.51 -33.49
CA SER A 132 -59.12 0.96 -32.50
C SER A 132 -58.68 0.66 -31.07
N ASP A 133 -59.11 1.50 -30.13
CA ASP A 133 -58.82 1.39 -28.68
C ASP A 133 -57.31 1.52 -28.32
N LYS A 134 -56.49 2.00 -29.25
CA LYS A 134 -55.07 2.31 -29.02
C LYS A 134 -54.81 3.73 -28.56
N CYS A 135 -55.84 4.57 -28.50
CA CYS A 135 -55.73 5.97 -28.15
C CYS A 135 -56.65 6.34 -26.99
N GLU A 136 -56.31 7.41 -26.28
CA GLU A 136 -57.06 7.96 -25.16
C GLU A 136 -56.99 9.49 -25.17
N LYS A 137 -58.01 10.14 -24.62
CA LYS A 137 -58.06 11.61 -24.54
C LYS A 137 -57.50 12.10 -23.22
N ASN A 138 -56.63 13.11 -23.27
CA ASN A 138 -56.15 13.83 -22.10
C ASN A 138 -56.36 15.34 -22.33
N GLY A 139 -57.22 15.97 -21.53
CA GLY A 139 -57.64 17.35 -21.76
C GLY A 139 -58.34 17.51 -23.10
N LEU A 140 -57.84 18.42 -23.96
CA LEU A 140 -58.39 18.71 -25.28
C LEU A 140 -57.68 17.99 -26.44
N VAL A 141 -56.80 17.04 -26.14
CA VAL A 141 -55.94 16.37 -27.13
C VAL A 141 -56.02 14.85 -26.97
N VAL A 142 -56.04 14.12 -28.08
CA VAL A 142 -55.98 12.65 -28.07
C VAL A 142 -54.54 12.19 -28.23
N TYR A 143 -54.12 11.19 -27.45
CA TYR A 143 -52.78 10.62 -27.46
C TYR A 143 -52.86 9.09 -27.64
N PRO A 144 -51.79 8.44 -28.13
CA PRO A 144 -51.69 6.99 -28.02
C PRO A 144 -51.68 6.57 -26.54
N LYS A 145 -52.25 5.40 -26.23
CA LYS A 145 -52.15 4.80 -24.90
C LYS A 145 -50.70 4.42 -24.60
N CYS A 146 -50.34 4.40 -23.32
CA CYS A 146 -49.02 3.95 -22.91
C CYS A 146 -48.80 2.45 -23.17
N LYS A 147 -47.55 2.07 -23.39
CA LYS A 147 -47.10 0.68 -23.47
C LYS A 147 -47.37 -0.01 -22.15
N GLU A 148 -47.49 -1.33 -22.18
CA GLU A 148 -47.66 -2.14 -20.97
C GLU A 148 -46.61 -1.78 -19.92
N GLY A 149 -47.05 -1.60 -18.67
CA GLY A 149 -46.19 -1.21 -17.56
C GLY A 149 -45.97 0.30 -17.41
N TYR A 150 -46.45 1.11 -18.35
CA TYR A 150 -46.40 2.57 -18.26
C TYR A 150 -47.80 3.15 -18.10
N THR A 151 -47.86 4.28 -17.39
CA THR A 151 -49.08 5.05 -17.17
C THR A 151 -48.87 6.49 -17.65
N ALA A 152 -49.95 7.11 -18.11
CA ALA A 152 -49.91 8.49 -18.55
C ALA A 152 -49.63 9.43 -17.37
N PHE A 153 -48.58 10.23 -17.47
CA PHE A 153 -48.25 11.30 -16.54
C PHE A 153 -48.39 12.65 -17.28
N GLY A 154 -49.42 13.41 -16.91
CA GLY A 154 -49.83 14.59 -17.67
C GLY A 154 -50.34 14.24 -19.08
N CYS A 155 -50.23 15.18 -20.02
CA CYS A 155 -50.73 14.99 -21.39
C CYS A 155 -49.91 13.97 -22.17
N CYS A 156 -48.59 13.99 -22.00
CA CYS A 156 -47.69 13.62 -23.08
C CYS A 156 -46.62 12.62 -22.66
N ILE A 157 -46.46 12.32 -21.37
CA ILE A 157 -45.40 11.43 -20.89
C ILE A 157 -46.00 10.09 -20.48
N CYS A 158 -45.35 8.99 -20.86
CA CYS A 158 -45.57 7.67 -20.31
C CYS A 158 -44.47 7.36 -19.30
N ARG A 159 -44.89 7.06 -18.07
CA ARG A 159 -44.01 6.81 -16.92
C ARG A 159 -44.25 5.40 -16.34
N PRO A 160 -43.19 4.64 -16.01
CA PRO A 160 -43.35 3.37 -15.33
C PRO A 160 -43.67 3.56 -13.84
N ASN A 161 -44.12 2.50 -13.17
CA ASN A 161 -44.26 2.55 -11.72
C ASN A 161 -42.89 2.71 -11.04
N PRO A 162 -42.81 3.47 -9.92
CA PRO A 162 -41.59 3.58 -9.14
C PRO A 162 -41.01 2.20 -8.79
N PRO A 163 -39.70 2.00 -8.96
CA PRO A 163 -39.08 0.71 -8.70
C PRO A 163 -38.97 0.40 -7.20
N ASP A 164 -38.75 -0.87 -6.87
CA ASP A 164 -38.31 -1.27 -5.53
C ASP A 164 -36.78 -1.36 -5.52
N CYS A 165 -36.10 -0.28 -5.12
CA CYS A 165 -34.64 -0.18 -5.23
C CYS A 165 -33.90 -1.14 -4.29
N GLU A 166 -34.46 -1.46 -3.12
CA GLU A 166 -33.86 -2.41 -2.20
C GLU A 166 -33.85 -3.81 -2.80
N LYS A 167 -34.96 -4.24 -3.41
CA LYS A 167 -35.01 -5.51 -4.16
C LYS A 167 -34.10 -5.54 -5.37
N LEU A 168 -33.74 -4.38 -5.91
CA LEU A 168 -32.75 -4.25 -6.98
C LEU A 168 -31.31 -4.21 -6.49
N GLY A 169 -31.07 -4.31 -5.17
CA GLY A 169 -29.75 -4.24 -4.58
C GLY A 169 -29.17 -2.82 -4.53
N LEU A 170 -29.97 -1.81 -4.82
CA LEU A 170 -29.61 -0.39 -4.78
C LEU A 170 -30.00 0.23 -3.43
N GLY A 171 -29.71 1.52 -3.25
CA GLY A 171 -30.06 2.31 -2.07
C GLY A 171 -31.50 2.81 -2.11
N GLY A 172 -31.73 4.01 -1.59
CA GLY A 172 -33.06 4.60 -1.46
C GLY A 172 -33.74 4.95 -2.80
N ASN A 173 -35.07 4.92 -2.80
CA ASN A 173 -35.93 5.37 -3.88
C ASN A 173 -36.10 6.89 -3.85
N VAL A 174 -35.98 7.53 -5.02
CA VAL A 174 -36.33 8.95 -5.26
C VAL A 174 -37.06 9.02 -6.60
N ASP A 175 -38.39 9.11 -6.56
CA ASP A 175 -39.24 9.05 -7.76
C ASP A 175 -38.94 7.78 -8.61
N LEU A 176 -38.55 7.95 -9.88
CA LEU A 176 -38.14 6.85 -10.76
C LEU A 176 -36.66 6.47 -10.64
N SER A 177 -35.95 7.10 -9.71
CA SER A 177 -34.51 6.95 -9.54
C SER A 177 -34.19 6.13 -8.29
N CYS A 178 -33.29 5.16 -8.44
CA CYS A 178 -32.66 4.47 -7.34
C CYS A 178 -31.30 5.09 -7.03
N ALA A 179 -31.08 5.53 -5.80
CA ALA A 179 -29.74 5.91 -5.36
C ALA A 179 -28.83 4.68 -5.42
N LYS A 180 -27.62 4.84 -5.93
CA LYS A 180 -26.62 3.77 -5.90
C LYS A 180 -26.11 3.58 -4.48
N LYS A 181 -25.77 2.34 -4.13
CA LYS A 181 -24.92 2.13 -2.95
C LYS A 181 -23.51 2.57 -3.31
N VAL A 182 -22.87 3.25 -2.37
CA VAL A 182 -21.50 3.75 -2.51
C VAL A 182 -20.70 3.20 -1.35
N ILE A 183 -19.59 2.53 -1.67
CA ILE A 183 -18.56 2.19 -0.71
C ILE A 183 -17.45 3.20 -0.90
N ILE A 184 -17.21 4.02 0.12
CA ILE A 184 -16.15 5.02 0.11
C ILE A 184 -14.81 4.30 0.06
N GLY A 185 -13.97 4.69 -0.90
CA GLY A 185 -12.62 4.18 -1.06
C GLY A 185 -11.76 4.51 0.15
N LYS A 186 -11.11 3.49 0.71
CA LYS A 186 -10.14 3.66 1.79
C LYS A 186 -8.73 3.53 1.20
N PRO A 187 -7.91 4.59 1.25
CA PRO A 187 -6.56 4.53 0.73
C PRO A 187 -5.64 3.80 1.71
N ASP A 188 -4.92 2.83 1.20
CA ASP A 188 -3.79 2.20 1.87
C ASP A 188 -2.47 2.61 1.23
N LEU A 189 -1.40 2.52 2.01
CA LEU A 189 -0.05 2.62 1.48
C LEU A 189 0.28 1.35 0.69
N GLY A 190 1.05 1.52 -0.39
CA GLY A 190 1.55 0.36 -1.13
C GLY A 190 2.57 -0.45 -0.34
N THR A 191 2.90 -1.61 -0.89
CA THR A 191 3.86 -2.55 -0.31
C THR A 191 5.26 -2.31 -0.87
N CYS A 192 6.26 -2.50 -0.03
CA CYS A 192 7.67 -2.47 -0.43
C CYS A 192 8.14 -3.84 -0.94
N GLU A 193 9.30 -3.85 -1.60
CA GLU A 193 9.94 -5.10 -2.00
C GLU A 193 10.37 -5.93 -0.78
N PRO A 194 10.58 -7.26 -0.91
CA PRO A 194 10.92 -8.12 0.22
C PRO A 194 12.18 -7.70 0.99
N ASP A 195 13.11 -6.99 0.34
CA ASP A 195 14.37 -6.48 0.90
C ASP A 195 14.28 -5.02 1.40
N GLU A 196 13.06 -4.49 1.54
CA GLU A 196 12.78 -3.14 1.98
C GLU A 196 11.83 -3.11 3.18
N ASP A 197 11.90 -2.05 3.99
CA ASP A 197 10.92 -1.75 5.03
C ASP A 197 10.14 -0.50 4.65
N LEU A 198 8.84 -0.52 4.97
CA LEU A 198 7.97 0.65 4.87
C LEU A 198 8.16 1.53 6.10
N TYR A 199 8.58 2.77 5.91
CA TYR A 199 8.68 3.78 6.97
C TYR A 199 8.14 5.11 6.47
N LEU A 200 7.19 5.71 7.20
CA LEU A 200 6.54 6.98 6.84
C LEU A 200 6.01 7.04 5.39
N GLY A 201 5.52 5.92 4.87
CA GLY A 201 4.95 5.85 3.51
C GLY A 201 5.95 5.68 2.37
N LEU A 202 7.24 5.52 2.67
CA LEU A 202 8.29 5.25 1.70
C LEU A 202 9.00 3.92 2.00
N CYS A 203 9.50 3.30 0.95
CA CYS A 203 10.28 2.08 1.00
C CYS A 203 11.76 2.39 1.10
N TYR A 204 12.41 1.81 2.10
CA TYR A 204 13.83 1.93 2.34
C TYR A 204 14.45 0.55 2.36
N LYS A 205 15.66 0.40 1.79
CA LYS A 205 16.40 -0.86 1.91
C LYS A 205 16.56 -1.26 3.37
N LYS A 206 16.40 -2.56 3.63
CA LYS A 206 16.63 -3.14 4.95
C LYS A 206 18.07 -2.88 5.39
N CYS A 207 18.27 -2.85 6.71
CA CYS A 207 19.61 -2.73 7.26
C CYS A 207 20.46 -3.96 6.94
N LYS A 208 21.77 -3.76 6.82
CA LYS A 208 22.75 -4.84 6.66
C LYS A 208 22.70 -5.74 7.90
N ALA A 209 23.13 -6.98 7.75
CA ALA A 209 23.26 -7.89 8.89
C ALA A 209 24.07 -7.23 10.02
N GLY A 210 23.63 -7.42 11.26
CA GLY A 210 24.24 -6.75 12.43
C GLY A 210 23.75 -5.32 12.67
N PHE A 211 22.78 -4.80 11.91
CA PHE A 211 22.16 -3.49 12.14
C PHE A 211 20.63 -3.59 12.25
N SER A 212 20.03 -2.69 13.01
CA SER A 212 18.57 -2.52 13.13
C SER A 212 18.14 -1.12 12.69
N ALA A 213 16.95 -1.03 12.11
CA ALA A 213 16.39 0.24 11.64
C ALA A 213 15.92 1.09 12.83
N GLN A 214 16.43 2.32 12.91
CA GLN A 214 16.02 3.37 13.83
C GLN A 214 15.58 4.57 13.00
N GLY A 215 14.34 4.52 12.53
CA GLY A 215 13.82 5.45 11.53
C GLY A 215 14.57 5.36 10.20
N LEU A 216 15.22 6.47 9.81
CA LEU A 216 16.00 6.57 8.56
C LEU A 216 17.45 6.10 8.69
N ALA A 217 17.90 5.81 9.91
CA ALA A 217 19.23 5.27 10.16
C ALA A 217 19.17 3.77 10.41
N CYS A 218 20.24 3.09 10.06
CA CYS A 218 20.57 1.76 10.53
C CYS A 218 21.61 1.92 11.63
N GLU A 219 21.32 1.42 12.82
CA GLU A 219 22.21 1.45 13.99
C GLU A 219 22.73 0.04 14.25
N ALA A 220 24.01 -0.10 14.58
CA ALA A 220 24.62 -1.39 14.86
C ALA A 220 23.92 -2.06 16.06
N ASN A 221 23.66 -3.35 15.94
CA ASN A 221 23.20 -4.18 17.03
C ASN A 221 24.32 -4.30 18.06
N ILE A 222 23.95 -4.37 19.33
CA ILE A 222 24.91 -4.63 20.41
C ILE A 222 24.97 -6.13 20.69
N PRO A 223 26.13 -6.66 21.12
CA PRO A 223 26.25 -8.06 21.51
C PRO A 223 25.28 -8.44 22.65
N SER A 224 24.86 -9.70 22.66
CA SER A 224 23.87 -10.15 23.63
C SER A 224 24.43 -10.11 25.06
N GLY A 225 23.65 -9.55 26.00
CA GLY A 225 24.05 -9.43 27.41
C GLY A 225 25.02 -8.27 27.70
N TRP A 226 25.39 -7.47 26.69
CA TRP A 226 26.17 -6.26 26.88
C TRP A 226 25.26 -5.08 27.26
N VAL A 227 25.83 -4.13 27.99
CA VAL A 227 25.20 -2.86 28.37
C VAL A 227 25.36 -1.86 27.22
N LYS A 228 24.25 -1.25 26.79
CA LYS A 228 24.29 -0.12 25.85
C LYS A 228 24.88 1.11 26.56
N CYS A 229 25.93 1.67 25.99
CA CYS A 229 26.56 2.92 26.43
C CYS A 229 26.22 4.05 25.43
N ASP A 230 26.59 5.29 25.74
CA ASP A 230 26.26 6.46 24.90
C ASP A 230 26.84 6.39 23.49
N LYS A 231 28.09 5.91 23.35
CA LYS A 231 28.82 5.83 22.07
C LYS A 231 29.17 4.39 21.66
N GLY A 232 28.60 3.40 22.35
CA GLY A 232 29.03 2.02 22.20
C GLY A 232 28.24 1.03 23.03
N ALA A 233 28.82 -0.14 23.23
CA ALA A 233 28.35 -1.11 24.20
C ALA A 233 29.53 -1.76 24.91
N ALA A 234 29.29 -2.26 26.12
CA ALA A 234 30.30 -2.88 26.96
C ALA A 234 29.75 -4.08 27.71
N LYS A 235 30.59 -5.05 28.09
CA LYS A 235 30.16 -6.22 28.89
C LYS A 235 29.57 -5.84 30.25
N THR A 236 29.98 -4.71 30.83
CA THR A 236 29.47 -4.21 32.11
C THR A 236 29.30 -2.69 32.06
N SER A 237 28.44 -2.14 32.92
CA SER A 237 28.19 -0.69 32.98
C SER A 237 29.42 0.13 33.38
N ALA A 238 30.31 -0.43 34.21
CA ALA A 238 31.55 0.23 34.63
C ALA A 238 32.49 0.52 33.45
N MET A 239 32.44 -0.33 32.42
CA MET A 239 33.30 -0.23 31.24
C MET A 239 32.76 0.76 30.19
N CYS A 240 31.57 1.34 30.39
CA CYS A 240 31.10 2.42 29.51
C CYS A 240 31.98 3.68 29.64
N ALA A 241 32.55 3.95 30.82
CA ALA A 241 33.42 5.11 31.04
C ALA A 241 34.70 5.05 30.18
N ASP A 242 35.23 3.83 29.95
CA ASP A 242 36.44 3.63 29.15
C ASP A 242 36.27 4.11 27.69
N ILE A 243 35.05 4.02 27.15
CA ILE A 243 34.70 4.50 25.81
C ILE A 243 34.75 6.03 25.75
N GLU A 244 34.31 6.71 26.82
CA GLU A 244 34.27 8.16 26.90
C GLU A 244 35.66 8.76 27.12
N ASP A 245 36.42 8.18 28.06
CA ASP A 245 37.74 8.66 28.46
C ASP A 245 38.79 8.48 27.36
N ASN A 246 38.63 7.45 26.51
CA ASN A 246 39.58 7.13 25.44
C ASN A 246 38.96 7.19 24.04
N LEU A 247 37.94 8.04 23.87
CA LEU A 247 37.13 8.09 22.66
C LEU A 247 37.95 8.24 21.37
N ILE A 248 39.05 9.01 21.38
CA ILE A 248 39.89 9.23 20.20
C ILE A 248 40.57 7.93 19.76
N ASP A 249 41.09 7.14 20.69
CA ASP A 249 41.79 5.90 20.35
C ASP A 249 40.79 4.82 19.94
N PHE A 250 39.65 4.73 20.63
CA PHE A 250 38.56 3.82 20.24
C PHE A 250 37.99 4.18 18.87
N THR A 251 37.73 5.45 18.56
CA THR A 251 37.21 5.84 17.23
C THR A 251 38.20 5.58 16.10
N ALA A 252 39.51 5.57 16.39
CA ALA A 252 40.54 5.27 15.40
C ALA A 252 40.76 3.75 15.19
N LYS A 253 40.65 2.94 16.25
CA LYS A 253 41.13 1.54 16.23
C LYS A 253 40.22 0.53 16.93
N GLY A 254 39.20 0.98 17.64
CA GLY A 254 38.28 0.12 18.39
C GLY A 254 37.39 -0.72 17.49
N PRO A 255 36.97 -1.92 17.96
CA PRO A 255 36.03 -2.75 17.23
C PRO A 255 34.64 -2.11 17.21
N THR A 256 33.91 -2.28 16.12
CA THR A 256 32.53 -1.81 15.99
C THR A 256 31.56 -2.91 16.39
N CYS A 257 30.43 -2.53 16.99
CA CYS A 257 29.49 -3.53 17.53
C CYS A 257 28.93 -4.47 16.46
N ASP A 258 28.76 -4.00 15.22
CA ASP A 258 28.33 -4.84 14.11
C ASP A 258 29.32 -5.97 13.80
N ARG A 259 30.63 -5.73 13.93
CA ARG A 259 31.66 -6.75 13.75
C ARG A 259 31.69 -7.75 14.91
N VAL A 260 31.60 -7.25 16.14
CA VAL A 260 31.58 -8.11 17.34
C VAL A 260 30.37 -9.04 17.32
N VAL A 261 29.19 -8.54 16.91
CA VAL A 261 27.99 -9.36 16.77
C VAL A 261 28.14 -10.41 15.67
N THR A 262 28.76 -10.08 14.52
CA THR A 262 28.96 -11.08 13.46
C THR A 262 29.91 -12.20 13.87
N ASP A 263 30.94 -11.88 14.67
CA ASP A 263 31.93 -12.86 15.14
C ASP A 263 31.35 -13.81 16.21
N GLU A 264 30.37 -13.38 17.01
CA GLU A 264 29.62 -14.26 17.93
C GLU A 264 28.71 -15.27 17.20
N VAL A 265 28.31 -14.98 15.96
CA VAL A 265 27.40 -15.82 15.17
C VAL A 265 28.15 -16.87 14.34
N VAL A 266 29.46 -16.69 14.10
CA VAL A 266 30.31 -17.71 13.47
C VAL A 266 30.68 -18.75 14.54
N PRO A 267 30.22 -20.00 14.46
CA PRO A 267 30.68 -21.03 15.38
C PRO A 267 32.17 -21.23 15.17
N VAL A 268 32.96 -21.08 16.23
CA VAL A 268 34.36 -21.52 16.24
C VAL A 268 34.36 -23.02 15.89
N ASP A 269 34.92 -23.40 14.73
CA ASP A 269 35.08 -24.81 14.37
C ASP A 269 36.04 -25.45 15.40
N PRO A 270 35.59 -26.44 16.19
CA PRO A 270 36.44 -27.06 17.21
C PRO A 270 37.61 -27.86 16.63
N ARG A 271 37.80 -27.91 15.29
CA ARG A 271 38.88 -28.66 14.64
C ARG A 271 40.20 -27.92 14.44
N SER A 272 40.36 -26.66 14.87
CA SER A 272 41.63 -25.92 14.64
C SER A 272 42.58 -25.85 15.84
N LEU A 273 42.40 -26.68 16.88
CA LEU A 273 43.28 -26.70 18.06
C LEU A 273 44.22 -27.91 18.14
N ASP A 274 44.24 -28.80 17.15
CA ASP A 274 45.20 -29.90 17.08
C ASP A 274 45.86 -29.99 15.70
N THR A 275 46.88 -29.14 15.45
CA THR A 275 48.07 -29.45 14.61
C THR A 275 49.21 -28.50 14.94
#